data_AF-A0A2G6F0W8-F1
#
_entry.id   AF-A0A2G6F0W8-F1
#
_cell.length_a   1.000
_cell.length_b   1.000
_cell.length_c   1.000
_cell.angle_alpha   90.00
_cell.angle_beta   90.00
_cell.angle_gamma   90.00
#
_symmetry.space_group_name_H-M   'P 1'
#
loop_
_entity.id
_entity.type
_entity.pdbx_description
1 polymer ?
#
loop_
_entity_poly.entity_id
_entity_poly.type
_entity_poly.pdbx_seq_one_letter_code
_entity_poly.pdbx_strand_id
1 'polypeptide(L)'
;MCSQLMMVNYIKLKKKTMALQTITDLFIGDLPIPTFKSVFLDQQISAHHVLKIVCRMDALEDLSASLGEQSKNFLGETIALEIQSMEGFGSYKTLQFKGVVTQVETIKGHEAAQGDEIVITAQSPSFLAEDGFHYASYNETTLSDIIYDVFRGYDTSQLTIDIRPQNDIPIDYSVQHHESSYNYARRLASQYGEWFYYDGVNLVFGQPDSEEVALTYGIDLKEYRLSLMPQSQKYKIFTNDYLTDQVQEKSTADVAVGLNGLNDFVADKSDQIFTQETQLLHATFNDAQVQSRLDKQVEKQRKAIAVNQVKITGTSENPGVKLGSLINVDDVTYRIIKVVHTNNDTGDYENHFEGVTSEDNTYPLTNINNFPKSETQTAIVKDNADPEGLGRVKVQFHWQKALGEQTPWIRIVTPHAGGDKGFHFIPEVGEEVLIGFEGGNAEHPYVMGSLYNGTGKAEAFMSGTNDIKVIRTRSGHTIALNDKEDSEFINITDKKGNLITINTAHESITITALKDVTVNAGENMSLNAKNMKINVQENMDVSVGKNKTESIKQDLEISTKNSIEQVFNNKETTVSKKTSQVSGELIVQANKGKMLIDSKGKLTIQSSDTIDYGD
;
A
#
# COMPACT_ATOMS: atom_id res chain seq x y z
N MET A 1 -69.12 -6.23 -47.00
CA MET A 1 -68.68 -4.86 -46.67
C MET A 1 -67.65 -4.87 -45.53
N CYS A 2 -66.67 -5.79 -45.57
CA CYS A 2 -65.64 -5.96 -44.53
C CYS A 2 -64.23 -6.24 -45.11
N SER A 3 -64.05 -6.08 -46.43
CA SER A 3 -62.77 -6.39 -47.11
C SER A 3 -62.16 -5.20 -47.87
N GLN A 4 -62.79 -4.01 -47.84
CA GLN A 4 -62.27 -2.80 -48.47
C GLN A 4 -61.70 -1.75 -47.49
N LEU A 5 -61.89 -1.94 -46.17
CA LEU A 5 -61.29 -1.05 -45.16
C LEU A 5 -59.87 -1.46 -44.72
N MET A 6 -59.48 -2.73 -44.89
CA MET A 6 -58.11 -3.18 -44.55
C MET A 6 -57.06 -2.80 -45.61
N MET A 7 -57.45 -2.57 -46.86
CA MET A 7 -56.49 -2.28 -47.94
C MET A 7 -56.11 -0.79 -48.02
N VAL A 8 -56.92 0.10 -47.44
CA VAL A 8 -56.64 1.56 -47.44
C VAL A 8 -55.70 1.98 -46.30
N ASN A 9 -55.62 1.20 -45.21
CA ASN A 9 -54.62 1.40 -44.15
C ASN A 9 -53.29 0.68 -44.42
N TYR A 10 -53.27 -0.36 -45.25
CA TYR A 10 -52.02 -1.06 -45.61
C TYR A 10 -51.21 -0.32 -46.70
N ILE A 11 -51.82 0.60 -47.43
CA ILE A 11 -51.17 1.37 -48.52
C ILE A 11 -50.65 2.74 -48.06
N LYS A 12 -51.02 3.21 -46.84
CA LYS A 12 -50.42 4.41 -46.21
C LYS A 12 -49.14 4.12 -45.38
N LEU A 13 -48.80 2.85 -45.16
CA LEU A 13 -47.61 2.41 -44.41
C LEU A 13 -46.38 2.08 -45.28
N LYS A 14 -46.42 2.44 -46.58
CA LYS A 14 -45.25 2.48 -47.47
C LYS A 14 -44.96 3.90 -47.95
N LYS A 15 -45.15 4.89 -47.07
CA LYS A 15 -44.27 6.07 -47.16
C LYS A 15 -42.89 5.53 -46.83
N LYS A 16 -42.11 5.27 -47.88
CA LYS A 16 -40.66 5.08 -47.84
C LYS A 16 -40.14 6.07 -46.81
N THR A 17 -39.76 5.59 -45.63
CA THR A 17 -39.05 6.39 -44.63
C THR A 17 -37.84 6.90 -45.41
N MET A 18 -37.83 8.21 -45.73
CA MET A 18 -36.61 8.78 -46.29
C MET A 18 -35.60 8.64 -45.17
N ALA A 19 -34.52 7.90 -45.43
CA ALA A 19 -33.38 7.83 -44.52
C ALA A 19 -33.00 9.26 -44.14
N LEU A 20 -32.77 9.50 -42.85
CA LEU A 20 -32.30 10.80 -42.39
C LEU A 20 -30.96 11.09 -43.07
N GLN A 21 -30.91 12.09 -43.95
CA GLN A 21 -29.65 12.52 -44.54
C GLN A 21 -28.92 13.45 -43.58
N THR A 22 -27.60 13.29 -43.50
CA THR A 22 -26.72 14.10 -42.66
C THR A 22 -25.70 14.89 -43.48
N ILE A 23 -25.25 16.01 -42.93
CA ILE A 23 -24.09 16.76 -43.39
C ILE A 23 -22.93 16.40 -42.47
N THR A 24 -21.77 16.08 -43.07
CA THR A 24 -20.55 15.77 -42.33
C THR A 24 -19.47 16.78 -42.68
N ASP A 25 -19.02 17.50 -41.67
CA ASP A 25 -17.90 18.42 -41.76
C ASP A 25 -16.66 17.76 -41.14
N LEU A 26 -15.56 17.72 -41.89
CA LEU A 26 -14.35 17.01 -41.50
C LEU A 26 -13.13 17.87 -41.79
N PHE A 27 -12.27 18.05 -40.79
CA PHE A 27 -11.04 18.82 -40.87
C PHE A 27 -9.87 18.03 -40.29
N ILE A 28 -8.71 18.13 -40.93
CA ILE A 28 -7.42 17.66 -40.38
C ILE A 28 -6.47 18.85 -40.34
N GLY A 29 -6.10 19.29 -39.14
CA GLY A 29 -5.53 20.61 -38.92
C GLY A 29 -6.48 21.68 -39.46
N ASP A 30 -5.98 22.59 -40.28
CA ASP A 30 -6.78 23.62 -40.97
C ASP A 30 -7.32 23.15 -42.33
N LEU A 31 -7.06 21.91 -42.74
CA LEU A 31 -7.42 21.40 -44.07
C LEU A 31 -8.81 20.74 -44.03
N PRO A 32 -9.81 21.26 -44.77
CA PRO A 32 -11.08 20.58 -44.94
C PRO A 32 -10.92 19.33 -45.81
N ILE A 33 -11.61 18.26 -45.44
CA ILE A 33 -11.67 17.00 -46.19
C ILE A 33 -13.04 16.93 -46.88
N PRO A 34 -13.16 17.42 -48.12
CA PRO A 34 -14.47 17.63 -48.77
C PRO A 34 -15.15 16.34 -49.22
N THR A 35 -14.40 15.24 -49.35
CA THR A 35 -14.93 13.95 -49.80
C THR A 35 -14.30 12.81 -49.01
N PHE A 36 -15.12 11.93 -48.47
CA PHE A 36 -14.77 10.65 -47.88
C PHE A 36 -15.69 9.58 -48.46
N LYS A 37 -15.32 8.30 -48.34
CA LYS A 37 -16.18 7.14 -48.67
C LYS A 37 -16.95 6.67 -47.45
N SER A 38 -16.26 6.55 -46.31
CA SER A 38 -16.88 6.15 -45.05
C SER A 38 -16.19 6.75 -43.84
N VAL A 39 -16.99 6.98 -42.81
CA VAL A 39 -16.59 7.34 -41.45
C VAL A 39 -17.04 6.22 -40.52
N PHE A 40 -16.16 5.81 -39.62
CA PHE A 40 -16.42 4.86 -38.55
C PHE A 40 -15.85 5.42 -37.25
N LEU A 41 -16.64 5.56 -36.20
CA LEU A 41 -16.19 6.04 -34.90
C LEU A 41 -16.67 5.07 -33.81
N ASP A 42 -15.75 4.40 -33.11
CA ASP A 42 -16.04 3.50 -31.98
C ASP A 42 -15.66 4.18 -30.67
N GLN A 43 -16.64 4.33 -29.78
CA GLN A 43 -16.51 5.02 -28.50
C GLN A 43 -17.04 4.14 -27.37
N GLN A 44 -16.27 4.05 -26.28
CA GLN A 44 -16.65 3.34 -25.08
C GLN A 44 -16.12 4.07 -23.85
N ILE A 45 -16.84 4.00 -22.72
CA ILE A 45 -16.32 4.50 -21.45
C ILE A 45 -15.04 3.74 -21.08
N SER A 46 -14.09 4.40 -20.41
CA SER A 46 -12.85 3.78 -19.98
C SER A 46 -11.96 3.23 -21.11
N ALA A 47 -12.14 3.69 -22.35
CA ALA A 47 -11.34 3.30 -23.52
C ALA A 47 -10.92 4.51 -24.36
N HIS A 48 -9.82 4.37 -25.11
CA HIS A 48 -9.54 5.28 -26.21
C HIS A 48 -10.54 5.04 -27.34
N HIS A 49 -10.96 6.12 -27.97
CA HIS A 49 -11.90 6.05 -29.08
C HIS A 49 -11.13 5.96 -30.37
N VAL A 50 -11.71 5.33 -31.39
CA VAL A 50 -11.07 5.15 -32.69
C VAL A 50 -11.98 5.72 -33.77
N LEU A 51 -11.49 6.74 -34.47
CA LEU A 51 -12.09 7.29 -35.68
C LEU A 51 -11.32 6.77 -36.88
N LYS A 52 -12.01 6.15 -37.83
CA LYS A 52 -11.46 5.70 -39.11
C LYS A 52 -12.19 6.37 -40.25
N ILE A 53 -11.44 6.96 -41.17
CA ILE A 53 -11.96 7.65 -42.33
C ILE A 53 -11.31 7.05 -43.57
N VAL A 54 -12.14 6.60 -44.50
CA VAL A 54 -11.68 6.07 -45.78
C VAL A 54 -11.94 7.12 -46.83
N CYS A 55 -10.89 7.55 -47.54
CA CYS A 55 -10.98 8.49 -48.64
C CYS A 55 -10.44 7.82 -49.92
N ARG A 56 -10.87 8.33 -51.08
CA ARG A 56 -10.21 7.97 -52.34
C ARG A 56 -8.80 8.52 -52.35
N MET A 57 -7.87 7.80 -52.96
CA MET A 57 -6.48 8.24 -53.03
C MET A 57 -6.34 9.60 -53.74
N ASP A 58 -7.07 9.80 -54.84
CA ASP A 58 -7.02 11.03 -55.63
C ASP A 58 -7.66 12.26 -54.96
N ALA A 59 -8.34 12.08 -53.82
CA ALA A 59 -8.87 13.18 -53.03
C ALA A 59 -7.83 13.80 -52.08
N LEU A 60 -6.83 13.02 -51.67
CA LEU A 60 -5.86 13.40 -50.63
C LEU A 60 -4.40 13.32 -51.08
N GLU A 61 -4.14 12.80 -52.27
CA GLU A 61 -2.80 12.64 -52.82
C GLU A 61 -2.72 13.18 -54.26
N ASP A 62 -1.55 13.71 -54.62
CA ASP A 62 -1.16 13.86 -56.01
C ASP A 62 -0.73 12.50 -56.56
N LEU A 63 -1.51 11.96 -57.50
CA LEU A 63 -1.26 10.65 -58.13
C LEU A 63 0.07 10.58 -58.92
N SER A 64 0.71 11.72 -59.20
CA SER A 64 2.02 11.79 -59.82
C SER A 64 3.19 11.74 -58.81
N ALA A 65 2.91 11.92 -57.52
CA ALA A 65 3.91 11.90 -56.45
C ALA A 65 4.19 10.47 -55.94
N SER A 66 5.13 10.37 -54.99
CA SER A 66 5.41 9.10 -54.30
C SER A 66 4.24 8.70 -53.40
N LEU A 67 4.11 7.40 -53.14
CA LEU A 67 3.03 6.84 -52.31
C LEU A 67 3.02 7.48 -50.92
N GLY A 68 1.90 8.09 -50.52
CA GLY A 68 1.72 8.67 -49.19
C GLY A 68 2.43 10.00 -48.96
N GLU A 69 2.87 10.70 -50.02
CA GLU A 69 3.72 11.89 -49.87
C GLU A 69 3.00 13.08 -49.22
N GLN A 70 1.70 13.25 -49.47
CA GLN A 70 0.90 14.34 -48.88
C GLN A 70 0.26 13.91 -47.57
N SER A 71 -0.40 12.74 -47.58
CA SER A 71 -1.19 12.26 -46.45
C SER A 71 -0.35 11.90 -45.22
N LYS A 72 0.96 11.61 -45.38
CA LYS A 72 1.87 11.44 -44.23
C LYS A 72 1.91 12.65 -43.30
N ASN A 73 1.65 13.86 -43.83
CA ASN A 73 1.66 15.09 -43.04
C ASN A 73 0.43 15.20 -42.13
N PHE A 74 -0.57 14.33 -42.29
CA PHE A 74 -1.70 14.25 -41.36
C PHE A 74 -1.32 13.57 -40.05
N LEU A 75 -0.24 12.77 -39.99
CA LEU A 75 0.17 12.10 -38.76
C LEU A 75 0.47 13.12 -37.65
N GLY A 76 -0.17 12.95 -36.49
CA GLY A 76 -0.04 13.85 -35.34
C GLY A 76 -0.93 15.09 -35.39
N GLU A 77 -1.58 15.38 -36.52
CA GLU A 77 -2.50 16.51 -36.63
C GLU A 77 -3.81 16.24 -35.89
N THR A 78 -4.45 17.32 -35.45
CA THR A 78 -5.80 17.26 -34.89
C THR A 78 -6.81 16.98 -35.99
N ILE A 79 -7.73 16.04 -35.74
CA ILE A 79 -8.89 15.81 -36.60
C ILE A 79 -10.15 16.27 -35.89
N ALA A 80 -11.04 16.96 -36.61
CA ALA A 80 -12.34 17.39 -36.11
C ALA A 80 -13.43 16.88 -37.05
N LEU A 81 -14.40 16.16 -36.49
CA LEU A 81 -15.56 15.60 -37.16
C LEU A 81 -16.82 16.19 -36.55
N GLU A 82 -17.70 16.75 -37.40
CA GLU A 82 -19.06 17.12 -37.03
C GLU A 82 -20.06 16.42 -37.94
N ILE A 83 -21.09 15.78 -37.36
CA ILE A 83 -22.20 15.20 -38.12
C ILE A 83 -23.52 15.80 -37.63
N GLN A 84 -24.25 16.43 -38.53
CA GLN A 84 -25.52 17.12 -38.27
C GLN A 84 -26.61 16.65 -39.22
N SER A 85 -27.88 16.70 -38.80
CA SER A 85 -29.01 16.36 -39.68
C SER A 85 -29.26 17.45 -40.73
N MET A 86 -29.65 17.06 -41.95
CA MET A 86 -30.05 18.01 -43.00
C MET A 86 -31.37 18.73 -42.66
N GLU A 87 -31.59 19.91 -43.27
CA GLU A 87 -32.75 20.78 -43.03
C GLU A 87 -34.10 20.01 -43.01
N GLY A 88 -34.87 20.20 -41.94
CA GLY A 88 -36.15 19.49 -41.68
C GLY A 88 -36.20 18.77 -40.33
N PHE A 89 -35.04 18.47 -39.74
CA PHE A 89 -34.89 17.83 -38.42
C PHE A 89 -34.00 18.64 -37.47
N GLY A 90 -34.01 19.97 -37.60
CA GLY A 90 -33.11 20.92 -36.92
C GLY A 90 -33.20 20.99 -35.39
N SER A 91 -33.88 20.05 -34.75
CA SER A 91 -33.84 19.82 -33.29
C SER A 91 -32.80 18.77 -32.88
N TYR A 92 -32.24 18.00 -33.83
CA TYR A 92 -31.21 17.01 -33.52
C TYR A 92 -29.88 17.69 -33.21
N LYS A 93 -29.20 17.13 -32.21
CA LYS A 93 -27.91 17.62 -31.76
C LYS A 93 -26.83 17.11 -32.69
N THR A 94 -25.77 17.91 -32.82
CA THR A 94 -24.63 17.58 -33.68
C THR A 94 -23.70 16.63 -32.95
N LEU A 95 -23.28 15.55 -33.62
CA LEU A 95 -22.17 14.73 -33.16
C LEU A 95 -20.88 15.52 -33.36
N GLN A 96 -20.07 15.66 -32.32
CA GLN A 96 -18.75 16.30 -32.40
C GLN A 96 -17.71 15.32 -31.90
N PHE A 97 -16.61 15.21 -32.63
CA PHE A 97 -15.45 14.43 -32.20
C PHE A 97 -14.17 15.13 -32.63
N LYS A 98 -13.32 15.41 -31.64
CA LYS A 98 -11.94 15.83 -31.84
C LYS A 98 -11.00 14.67 -31.51
N GLY A 99 -10.03 14.42 -32.37
CA GLY A 99 -9.03 13.36 -32.18
C GLY A 99 -7.64 13.78 -32.65
N VAL A 100 -6.70 12.85 -32.56
CA VAL A 100 -5.33 12.98 -33.08
C VAL A 100 -5.10 11.86 -34.08
N VAL A 101 -4.62 12.19 -35.28
CA VAL A 101 -4.31 11.19 -36.31
C VAL A 101 -3.11 10.36 -35.86
N THR A 102 -3.29 9.05 -35.72
CA THR A 102 -2.27 8.11 -35.22
C THR A 102 -1.76 7.17 -36.30
N GLN A 103 -2.50 7.02 -37.40
CA GLN A 103 -2.08 6.21 -38.54
C GLN A 103 -2.66 6.77 -39.83
N VAL A 104 -1.84 6.71 -40.88
CA VAL A 104 -2.24 6.94 -42.26
C VAL A 104 -1.79 5.73 -43.06
N GLU A 105 -2.73 5.06 -43.71
CA GLU A 105 -2.49 3.88 -44.52
C GLU A 105 -2.89 4.16 -45.96
N THR A 106 -1.96 3.95 -46.90
CA THR A 106 -2.22 4.05 -48.33
C THR A 106 -2.42 2.66 -48.92
N ILE A 107 -3.58 2.41 -49.49
CA ILE A 107 -3.95 1.14 -50.10
C ILE A 107 -3.95 1.33 -51.61
N LYS A 108 -3.08 0.58 -52.31
CA LYS A 108 -3.01 0.56 -53.78
C LYS A 108 -3.16 -0.87 -54.25
N GLY A 109 -4.22 -1.17 -55.00
CA GLY A 109 -4.54 -2.56 -55.31
C GLY A 109 -5.40 -2.70 -56.55
N HIS A 110 -4.85 -3.38 -57.56
CA HIS A 110 -5.58 -3.71 -58.79
C HIS A 110 -6.79 -4.64 -58.53
N GLU A 111 -6.70 -5.47 -57.48
CA GLU A 111 -7.78 -6.36 -57.01
C GLU A 111 -8.41 -5.88 -55.68
N ALA A 112 -8.07 -4.67 -55.22
CA ALA A 112 -8.74 -4.12 -54.03
C ALA A 112 -10.21 -3.84 -54.37
N ALA A 113 -11.12 -4.39 -53.56
CA ALA A 113 -12.57 -4.35 -53.83
C ALA A 113 -13.15 -2.94 -53.98
N GLN A 114 -12.45 -1.92 -53.47
CA GLN A 114 -12.88 -0.52 -53.45
C GLN A 114 -11.91 0.42 -54.19
N GLY A 115 -10.89 -0.10 -54.88
CA GLY A 115 -9.88 0.70 -55.60
C GLY A 115 -8.77 1.26 -54.71
N ASP A 116 -8.10 2.32 -55.17
CA ASP A 116 -6.99 2.98 -54.45
C ASP A 116 -7.53 3.95 -53.37
N GLU A 117 -7.07 3.80 -52.13
CA GLU A 117 -7.63 4.46 -50.94
C GLU A 117 -6.56 5.03 -50.01
N ILE A 118 -6.95 6.05 -49.24
CA ILE A 118 -6.23 6.53 -48.07
C ILE A 118 -7.12 6.29 -46.86
N VAL A 119 -6.61 5.57 -45.88
CA VAL A 119 -7.26 5.30 -44.61
C VAL A 119 -6.57 6.11 -43.53
N ILE A 120 -7.33 6.99 -42.88
CA ILE A 120 -6.86 7.81 -41.76
C ILE A 120 -7.48 7.25 -40.49
N THR A 121 -6.64 6.85 -39.55
CA THR A 121 -7.07 6.42 -38.22
C THR A 121 -6.62 7.45 -37.20
N ALA A 122 -7.58 7.99 -36.46
CA ALA A 122 -7.35 8.89 -35.35
C ALA A 122 -7.86 8.28 -34.05
N GLN A 123 -7.24 8.68 -32.95
CA GLN A 123 -7.68 8.31 -31.60
C GLN A 123 -8.16 9.52 -30.82
N SER A 124 -8.98 9.31 -29.79
CA SER A 124 -9.28 10.37 -28.83
C SER A 124 -7.98 10.91 -28.21
N PRO A 125 -7.88 12.21 -27.88
CA PRO A 125 -6.67 12.80 -27.30
C PRO A 125 -6.22 12.17 -25.98
N SER A 126 -7.09 11.41 -25.31
CA SER A 126 -6.71 10.57 -24.15
C SER A 126 -5.57 9.59 -24.46
N PHE A 127 -5.38 9.21 -25.73
CA PHE A 127 -4.25 8.39 -26.19
C PHE A 127 -2.89 9.06 -25.91
N LEU A 128 -2.83 10.39 -25.89
CA LEU A 128 -1.59 11.11 -25.57
C LEU A 128 -1.10 10.83 -24.15
N ALA A 129 -2.01 10.40 -23.26
CA ALA A 129 -1.70 10.01 -21.89
C ALA A 129 -1.40 8.51 -21.73
N GLU A 130 -1.22 7.77 -22.84
CA GLU A 130 -0.53 6.47 -22.86
C GLU A 130 0.98 6.66 -23.00
N ASP A 131 1.56 7.36 -22.04
CA ASP A 131 2.91 7.94 -22.09
C ASP A 131 3.97 7.07 -21.38
N GLY A 132 3.71 5.77 -21.26
CA GLY A 132 4.60 4.80 -20.65
C GLY A 132 4.37 4.60 -19.15
N PHE A 133 5.27 3.88 -18.49
CA PHE A 133 5.10 3.51 -17.08
C PHE A 133 5.68 4.55 -16.14
N HIS A 134 4.82 5.14 -15.32
CA HIS A 134 5.21 6.11 -14.31
C HIS A 134 5.15 5.54 -12.90
N TYR A 135 5.82 6.23 -11.99
CA TYR A 135 5.77 6.02 -10.56
C TYR A 135 5.52 7.33 -9.85
N ALA A 136 4.44 7.39 -9.08
CA ALA A 136 4.09 8.53 -8.25
C ALA A 136 3.34 8.04 -7.01
N SER A 137 3.32 8.86 -5.96
CA SER A 137 2.53 8.59 -4.78
C SER A 137 1.99 9.89 -4.21
N TYR A 138 0.79 9.83 -3.66
CA TYR A 138 0.09 10.96 -3.09
C TYR A 138 -0.35 10.59 -1.68
N ASN A 139 -0.09 11.48 -0.73
CA ASN A 139 -0.50 11.31 0.66
C ASN A 139 -1.57 12.34 1.01
N GLU A 140 -2.66 11.92 1.65
CA GLU A 140 -3.72 12.82 2.13
C GLU A 140 -4.21 13.81 1.06
N THR A 141 -4.40 13.32 -0.18
CA THR A 141 -4.69 14.15 -1.36
C THR A 141 -6.04 13.78 -1.98
N THR A 142 -6.81 14.77 -2.44
CA THR A 142 -8.12 14.52 -3.07
C THR A 142 -7.99 13.94 -4.49
N LEU A 143 -9.01 13.25 -4.98
CA LEU A 143 -9.03 12.78 -6.37
C LEU A 143 -8.87 13.93 -7.38
N SER A 144 -9.48 15.08 -7.11
CA SER A 144 -9.38 16.24 -8.00
C SER A 144 -7.94 16.71 -8.15
N ASP A 145 -7.20 16.80 -7.04
CA ASP A 145 -5.81 17.25 -7.02
C ASP A 145 -4.87 16.22 -7.66
N ILE A 146 -5.10 14.92 -7.42
CA ILE A 146 -4.35 13.84 -8.07
C ILE A 146 -4.52 13.92 -9.59
N ILE A 147 -5.77 13.96 -10.07
CA ILE A 147 -6.03 13.99 -11.52
C ILE A 147 -5.49 15.28 -12.14
N TYR A 148 -5.59 16.43 -11.46
CA TYR A 148 -4.97 17.66 -11.92
C TYR A 148 -3.45 17.51 -12.07
N ASP A 149 -2.76 16.96 -11.06
CA ASP A 149 -1.31 16.80 -11.09
C ASP A 149 -0.85 15.81 -12.17
N VAL A 150 -1.56 14.69 -12.32
CA VAL A 150 -1.30 13.65 -13.35
C VAL A 150 -1.34 14.24 -14.76
N PHE A 151 -2.27 15.16 -15.02
CA PHE A 151 -2.47 15.69 -16.37
C PHE A 151 -1.97 17.12 -16.60
N ARG A 152 -1.36 17.78 -15.61
CA ARG A 152 -0.88 19.18 -15.76
C ARG A 152 0.19 19.36 -16.85
N GLY A 153 0.87 18.28 -17.22
CA GLY A 153 1.99 18.29 -18.17
C GLY A 153 1.59 18.20 -19.65
N TYR A 154 0.33 17.92 -19.97
CA TYR A 154 -0.13 17.78 -21.35
C TYR A 154 -0.55 19.12 -21.96
N ASP A 155 -0.44 19.23 -23.28
CA ASP A 155 -0.90 20.38 -24.04
C ASP A 155 -2.43 20.46 -24.02
N THR A 156 -2.95 21.46 -23.32
CA THR A 156 -4.40 21.70 -23.17
C THR A 156 -5.09 22.06 -24.48
N SER A 157 -4.34 22.43 -25.53
CA SER A 157 -4.91 22.61 -26.86
C SER A 157 -5.24 21.27 -27.54
N GLN A 158 -4.62 20.16 -27.11
CA GLN A 158 -4.86 18.82 -27.63
C GLN A 158 -5.72 17.98 -26.70
N LEU A 159 -5.39 17.93 -25.40
CA LEU A 159 -6.09 17.17 -24.38
C LEU A 159 -6.64 18.12 -23.31
N THR A 160 -7.94 18.36 -23.36
CA THR A 160 -8.68 19.05 -22.30
C THR A 160 -9.31 18.02 -21.36
N ILE A 161 -9.33 18.32 -20.07
CA ILE A 161 -9.86 17.43 -19.04
C ILE A 161 -10.86 18.19 -18.19
N ASP A 162 -12.01 17.55 -17.98
CA ASP A 162 -13.07 18.03 -17.10
C ASP A 162 -13.08 17.21 -15.81
N ILE A 163 -12.60 17.83 -14.72
CA ILE A 163 -12.36 17.17 -13.43
C ILE A 163 -13.48 17.58 -12.47
N ARG A 164 -14.43 16.66 -12.24
CA ARG A 164 -15.60 16.86 -11.35
C ARG A 164 -15.89 15.62 -10.50
N PRO A 165 -14.92 15.06 -9.75
CA PRO A 165 -15.15 13.86 -8.95
C PRO A 165 -16.22 14.11 -7.87
N GLN A 166 -17.03 13.10 -7.60
CA GLN A 166 -18.03 13.15 -6.52
C GLN A 166 -17.42 12.87 -5.15
N ASN A 167 -16.31 12.13 -5.11
CA ASN A 167 -15.55 11.91 -3.88
C ASN A 167 -14.52 13.02 -3.66
N ASP A 168 -14.78 13.85 -2.64
CA ASP A 168 -13.91 14.94 -2.19
C ASP A 168 -13.05 14.57 -0.97
N ILE A 169 -13.19 13.34 -0.46
CA ILE A 169 -12.44 12.88 0.71
C ILE A 169 -10.98 12.66 0.31
N PRO A 170 -10.01 13.24 1.05
CA PRO A 170 -8.60 12.95 0.86
C PRO A 170 -8.30 11.45 0.94
N ILE A 171 -7.51 10.96 0.00
CA ILE A 171 -7.01 9.60 -0.02
C ILE A 171 -5.74 9.56 0.80
N ASP A 172 -5.70 8.72 1.84
CA ASP A 172 -4.55 8.57 2.73
C ASP A 172 -3.27 8.27 1.96
N TYR A 173 -3.30 7.27 1.08
CA TYR A 173 -2.18 6.91 0.24
C TYR A 173 -2.63 6.33 -1.10
N SER A 174 -2.31 7.02 -2.19
CA SER A 174 -2.50 6.50 -3.55
C SER A 174 -1.16 6.36 -4.25
N VAL A 175 -1.00 5.30 -5.03
CA VAL A 175 0.25 5.02 -5.76
C VAL A 175 -0.05 4.81 -7.24
N GLN A 176 0.59 5.57 -8.10
CA GLN A 176 0.75 5.22 -9.51
C GLN A 176 1.93 4.26 -9.61
N HIS A 177 1.68 2.99 -9.92
CA HIS A 177 2.73 1.97 -9.98
C HIS A 177 2.72 1.30 -11.33
N HIS A 178 3.72 1.61 -12.15
CA HIS A 178 3.89 0.99 -13.46
C HIS A 178 2.65 1.18 -14.36
N GLU A 179 2.09 2.40 -14.31
CA GLU A 179 0.88 2.81 -15.01
C GLU A 179 1.17 4.09 -15.80
N SER A 180 0.61 4.20 -17.01
CA SER A 180 0.51 5.48 -17.71
C SER A 180 -0.45 6.41 -16.99
N SER A 181 -0.38 7.70 -17.28
CA SER A 181 -1.27 8.70 -16.68
C SER A 181 -2.75 8.39 -16.96
N TYR A 182 -3.06 7.91 -18.17
CA TYR A 182 -4.40 7.45 -18.52
C TYR A 182 -4.83 6.24 -17.69
N ASN A 183 -3.98 5.21 -17.58
CA ASN A 183 -4.34 4.00 -16.84
C ASN A 183 -4.45 4.24 -15.33
N TYR A 184 -3.65 5.16 -14.77
CA TYR A 184 -3.77 5.55 -13.38
C TYR A 184 -5.12 6.24 -13.11
N ALA A 185 -5.49 7.25 -13.90
CA ALA A 185 -6.79 7.89 -13.81
C ALA A 185 -7.94 6.88 -14.01
N ARG A 186 -7.84 6.04 -15.03
CA ARG A 186 -8.81 4.97 -15.31
C ARG A 186 -9.03 4.05 -14.11
N ARG A 187 -7.95 3.64 -13.45
CA ARG A 187 -8.01 2.79 -12.26
C ARG A 187 -8.67 3.53 -11.11
N LEU A 188 -8.27 4.77 -10.82
CA LEU A 188 -8.88 5.58 -9.76
C LEU A 188 -10.39 5.75 -9.99
N ALA A 189 -10.81 6.01 -11.23
CA ALA A 189 -12.22 6.09 -11.59
C ALA A 189 -12.97 4.78 -11.29
N SER A 190 -12.37 3.64 -11.63
CA SER A 190 -12.92 2.32 -11.30
C SER A 190 -12.94 2.04 -9.79
N GLN A 191 -11.88 2.37 -9.06
CA GLN A 191 -11.75 2.10 -7.62
C GLN A 191 -12.72 2.94 -6.78
N TYR A 192 -12.93 4.20 -7.14
CA TYR A 192 -13.76 5.15 -6.40
C TYR A 192 -15.16 5.37 -7.01
N GLY A 193 -15.45 4.74 -8.15
CA GLY A 193 -16.75 4.81 -8.82
C GLY A 193 -17.05 6.19 -9.43
N GLU A 194 -16.05 6.80 -10.06
CA GLU A 194 -16.14 8.07 -10.79
C GLU A 194 -16.28 7.78 -12.30
N TRP A 195 -17.05 8.59 -13.05
CA TRP A 195 -17.11 8.38 -14.50
C TRP A 195 -15.80 8.75 -15.17
N PHE A 196 -15.38 7.93 -16.14
CA PHE A 196 -14.18 8.21 -16.90
C PHE A 196 -14.37 7.88 -18.39
N TYR A 197 -14.45 8.90 -19.22
CA TYR A 197 -14.70 8.78 -20.65
C TYR A 197 -14.33 10.06 -21.39
N TYR A 198 -14.07 9.96 -22.69
CA TYR A 198 -13.93 11.13 -23.55
C TYR A 198 -15.31 11.48 -24.13
N ASP A 199 -15.80 12.71 -23.99
CA ASP A 199 -17.14 13.11 -24.45
C ASP A 199 -17.19 13.51 -25.94
N GLY A 200 -16.03 13.48 -26.62
CA GLY A 200 -15.83 13.99 -27.97
C GLY A 200 -14.98 15.26 -28.01
N VAL A 201 -14.85 15.96 -26.88
CA VAL A 201 -14.10 17.22 -26.73
C VAL A 201 -13.18 17.21 -25.50
N ASN A 202 -13.68 16.73 -24.36
CA ASN A 202 -12.99 16.66 -23.07
C ASN A 202 -12.88 15.22 -22.57
N LEU A 203 -11.78 14.91 -21.89
CA LEU A 203 -11.67 13.73 -21.05
C LEU A 203 -12.35 14.03 -19.71
N VAL A 204 -13.48 13.39 -19.43
CA VAL A 204 -14.26 13.58 -18.21
C VAL A 204 -13.74 12.64 -17.13
N PHE A 205 -13.52 13.17 -15.93
CA PHE A 205 -13.27 12.41 -14.70
C PHE A 205 -14.26 12.88 -13.61
N GLY A 206 -15.23 12.05 -13.24
CA GLY A 206 -16.20 12.36 -12.19
C GLY A 206 -17.65 12.39 -12.66
N GLN A 207 -18.33 13.53 -12.52
CA GLN A 207 -19.75 13.65 -12.85
C GLN A 207 -19.98 13.68 -14.38
N PRO A 208 -20.78 12.75 -14.94
CA PRO A 208 -21.11 12.76 -16.36
C PRO A 208 -22.12 13.88 -16.68
N ASP A 209 -22.28 14.18 -17.96
CA ASP A 209 -23.29 15.15 -18.41
C ASP A 209 -24.73 14.66 -18.09
N SER A 210 -25.65 15.60 -17.98
CA SER A 210 -27.10 15.41 -17.83
C SER A 210 -27.88 15.58 -19.14
N GLU A 211 -27.18 15.82 -20.24
CA GLU A 211 -27.79 16.04 -21.54
C GLU A 211 -28.60 14.82 -22.02
N GLU A 212 -29.89 15.05 -22.34
CA GLU A 212 -30.82 14.02 -22.81
C GLU A 212 -31.17 14.15 -24.30
N VAL A 213 -31.34 13.01 -24.95
CA VAL A 213 -31.76 12.84 -26.35
C VAL A 213 -32.97 11.92 -26.41
N ALA A 214 -34.13 12.45 -26.79
CA ALA A 214 -35.32 11.64 -26.99
C ALA A 214 -35.22 10.88 -28.33
N LEU A 215 -35.41 9.57 -28.27
CA LEU A 215 -35.42 8.67 -29.43
C LEU A 215 -36.82 8.12 -29.65
N THR A 216 -37.32 8.22 -30.88
CA THR A 216 -38.66 7.79 -31.25
C THR A 216 -38.59 6.57 -32.18
N TYR A 217 -39.12 5.44 -31.71
CA TYR A 217 -39.15 4.20 -32.48
C TYR A 217 -39.90 4.35 -33.82
N GLY A 218 -39.25 3.91 -34.89
CA GLY A 218 -39.76 4.02 -36.26
C GLY A 218 -39.60 5.40 -36.91
N ILE A 219 -39.01 6.38 -36.21
CA ILE A 219 -38.60 7.67 -36.77
C ILE A 219 -37.06 7.73 -36.85
N ASP A 220 -36.39 7.90 -35.73
CA ASP A 220 -34.93 7.98 -35.64
C ASP A 220 -34.32 6.79 -34.88
N LEU A 221 -35.12 6.00 -34.18
CA LEU A 221 -34.72 4.71 -33.60
C LEU A 221 -35.25 3.57 -34.47
N LYS A 222 -34.33 2.87 -35.14
CA LYS A 222 -34.64 1.77 -36.08
C LYS A 222 -34.97 0.47 -35.34
N GLU A 223 -34.15 0.14 -34.35
CA GLU A 223 -34.33 -1.04 -33.51
C GLU A 223 -33.75 -0.81 -32.12
N TYR A 224 -34.29 -1.51 -31.12
CA TYR A 224 -33.68 -1.60 -29.80
C TYR A 224 -33.96 -2.97 -29.16
N ARG A 225 -33.08 -3.37 -28.25
CA ARG A 225 -33.09 -4.66 -27.55
C ARG A 225 -32.76 -4.43 -26.08
N LEU A 226 -33.67 -4.88 -25.22
CA LEU A 226 -33.49 -4.91 -23.77
C LEU A 226 -32.95 -6.28 -23.34
N SER A 227 -31.85 -6.28 -22.58
CA SER A 227 -31.22 -7.49 -22.04
C SER A 227 -31.27 -7.48 -20.51
N LEU A 228 -31.77 -8.56 -19.93
CA LEU A 228 -31.80 -8.80 -18.49
C LEU A 228 -30.81 -9.92 -18.15
N MET A 229 -29.77 -9.59 -17.39
CA MET A 229 -28.59 -10.43 -17.18
C MET A 229 -28.26 -10.51 -15.69
N PRO A 230 -28.87 -11.41 -14.91
CA PRO A 230 -28.57 -11.55 -13.48
C PRO A 230 -27.07 -11.80 -13.23
N GLN A 231 -26.49 -11.08 -12.28
CA GLN A 231 -25.07 -11.20 -11.88
C GLN A 231 -24.94 -11.37 -10.37
N SER A 232 -24.01 -12.22 -9.92
CA SER A 232 -23.72 -12.42 -8.51
C SER A 232 -23.52 -11.08 -7.79
N GLN A 233 -24.26 -10.86 -6.71
CA GLN A 233 -24.28 -9.59 -5.98
C GLN A 233 -24.31 -9.75 -4.44
N LYS A 234 -24.24 -10.98 -3.92
CA LYS A 234 -24.19 -11.28 -2.48
C LYS A 234 -22.75 -11.40 -2.00
N TYR A 235 -22.25 -10.33 -1.40
CA TYR A 235 -20.90 -10.24 -0.87
C TYR A 235 -20.92 -9.74 0.56
N LYS A 236 -20.14 -10.36 1.42
CA LYS A 236 -19.75 -9.78 2.70
C LYS A 236 -18.31 -9.32 2.59
N ILE A 237 -18.12 -8.00 2.60
CA ILE A 237 -16.82 -7.39 2.43
C ILE A 237 -16.33 -6.97 3.82
N PHE A 238 -15.11 -7.36 4.17
CA PHE A 238 -14.54 -7.11 5.48
C PHE A 238 -13.08 -6.69 5.40
N THR A 239 -12.62 -6.02 6.46
CA THR A 239 -11.24 -5.59 6.65
C THR A 239 -10.86 -5.62 8.12
N ASN A 240 -9.56 -5.67 8.41
CA ASN A 240 -9.05 -5.70 9.78
C ASN A 240 -8.39 -4.38 10.12
N ASP A 241 -8.98 -3.64 11.04
CA ASP A 241 -8.41 -2.41 11.56
C ASP A 241 -7.41 -2.73 12.68
N TYR A 242 -6.12 -2.58 12.36
CA TYR A 242 -5.05 -2.84 13.33
C TYR A 242 -4.91 -1.75 14.40
N LEU A 243 -5.49 -0.56 14.20
CA LEU A 243 -5.46 0.52 15.20
C LEU A 243 -6.41 0.24 16.35
N THR A 244 -7.58 -0.32 16.04
CA THR A 244 -8.63 -0.62 17.04
C THR A 244 -8.74 -2.10 17.39
N ASP A 245 -8.04 -2.99 16.68
CA ASP A 245 -8.17 -4.45 16.76
C ASP A 245 -9.62 -4.93 16.53
N GLN A 246 -10.29 -4.29 15.56
CA GLN A 246 -11.67 -4.59 15.18
C GLN A 246 -11.78 -4.99 13.71
N VAL A 247 -12.70 -5.91 13.45
CA VAL A 247 -13.13 -6.22 12.07
C VAL A 247 -14.20 -5.22 11.67
N GLN A 248 -13.97 -4.54 10.56
CA GLN A 248 -14.96 -3.68 9.92
C GLN A 248 -15.55 -4.45 8.75
N GLU A 249 -16.86 -4.46 8.62
CA GLU A 249 -17.54 -5.28 7.62
C GLU A 249 -18.84 -4.66 7.13
N LYS A 250 -19.23 -5.02 5.90
CA LYS A 250 -20.50 -4.65 5.31
C LYS A 250 -20.96 -5.75 4.37
N SER A 251 -22.19 -6.25 4.56
CA SER A 251 -22.84 -7.11 3.57
C SER A 251 -23.52 -6.25 2.51
N THR A 252 -23.39 -6.65 1.25
CA THR A 252 -24.17 -6.05 0.18
C THR A 252 -25.65 -6.24 0.48
N ALA A 253 -26.09 -7.34 1.10
CA ALA A 253 -27.50 -7.60 1.43
C ALA A 253 -28.16 -6.47 2.24
N ASP A 254 -27.38 -5.76 3.07
CA ASP A 254 -27.84 -4.65 3.91
C ASP A 254 -27.94 -3.30 3.17
N VAL A 255 -27.49 -3.24 1.92
CA VAL A 255 -27.47 -2.04 1.10
C VAL A 255 -28.70 -2.00 0.20
N ALA A 256 -29.57 -1.00 0.33
CA ALA A 256 -30.64 -0.83 -0.67
C ALA A 256 -30.02 -0.50 -2.05
N VAL A 257 -30.43 -1.23 -3.10
CA VAL A 257 -29.97 -0.96 -4.47
C VAL A 257 -30.39 0.46 -4.90
N GLY A 258 -31.56 0.90 -4.46
CA GLY A 258 -32.08 2.24 -4.77
C GLY A 258 -32.46 2.45 -6.23
N LEU A 259 -32.51 1.36 -7.01
CA LEU A 259 -33.00 1.33 -8.39
C LEU A 259 -34.44 0.81 -8.39
N ASN A 260 -35.22 1.17 -9.39
CA ASN A 260 -36.62 0.79 -9.57
C ASN A 260 -36.80 -0.07 -10.84
N GLY A 261 -38.05 -0.47 -11.09
CA GLY A 261 -38.45 -1.13 -12.34
C GLY A 261 -37.68 -2.42 -12.62
N LEU A 262 -37.00 -2.47 -13.77
CA LEU A 262 -36.33 -3.67 -14.25
C LEU A 262 -35.07 -4.01 -13.44
N ASN A 263 -34.33 -3.02 -12.97
CA ASN A 263 -33.09 -3.27 -12.23
C ASN A 263 -33.37 -3.92 -10.87
N ASP A 264 -34.42 -3.47 -10.18
CA ASP A 264 -34.89 -4.09 -8.93
C ASP A 264 -35.35 -5.53 -9.17
N PHE A 265 -36.16 -5.75 -10.22
CA PHE A 265 -36.61 -7.09 -10.59
C PHE A 265 -35.45 -8.06 -10.92
N VAL A 266 -34.45 -7.61 -11.67
CA VAL A 266 -33.31 -8.47 -12.03
C VAL A 266 -32.40 -8.69 -10.82
N ALA A 267 -32.20 -7.69 -9.96
CA ALA A 267 -31.48 -7.85 -8.70
C ALA A 267 -32.16 -8.91 -7.80
N ASP A 268 -33.48 -8.86 -7.64
CA ASP A 268 -34.24 -9.87 -6.88
C ASP A 268 -34.09 -11.28 -7.48
N LYS A 269 -34.12 -11.39 -8.82
CA LYS A 269 -33.89 -12.66 -9.51
C LYS A 269 -32.45 -13.13 -9.34
N SER A 270 -31.49 -12.22 -9.32
CA SER A 270 -30.10 -12.53 -9.08
C SER A 270 -29.89 -13.12 -7.69
N ASP A 271 -30.53 -12.56 -6.66
CA ASP A 271 -30.47 -13.09 -5.29
C ASP A 271 -31.08 -14.50 -5.17
N GLN A 272 -32.02 -14.87 -6.05
CA GLN A 272 -32.59 -16.21 -6.13
C GLN A 272 -31.68 -17.20 -6.87
N ILE A 273 -30.94 -16.74 -7.89
CA ILE A 273 -30.01 -17.56 -8.69
C ILE A 273 -28.71 -17.78 -7.91
N PHE A 274 -28.14 -16.72 -7.35
CA PHE A 274 -26.89 -16.72 -6.60
C PHE A 274 -27.19 -16.71 -5.11
N THR A 275 -27.31 -17.91 -4.53
CA THR A 275 -27.74 -18.07 -3.14
C THR A 275 -26.61 -17.98 -2.12
N GLN A 276 -25.37 -18.22 -2.54
CA GLN A 276 -24.20 -18.23 -1.66
C GLN A 276 -23.65 -16.81 -1.48
N GLU A 277 -23.43 -16.40 -0.23
CA GLU A 277 -22.74 -15.15 0.09
C GLU A 277 -21.22 -15.35 -0.01
N THR A 278 -20.57 -14.53 -0.83
CA THR A 278 -19.12 -14.57 -1.00
C THR A 278 -18.45 -13.67 0.05
N GLN A 279 -17.49 -14.22 0.80
CA GLN A 279 -16.67 -13.46 1.75
C GLN A 279 -15.47 -12.84 1.01
N LEU A 280 -15.26 -11.53 1.13
CA LEU A 280 -14.21 -10.81 0.43
C LEU A 280 -13.41 -9.91 1.39
N LEU A 281 -12.12 -10.18 1.49
CA LEU A 281 -11.19 -9.29 2.19
C LEU A 281 -10.90 -8.08 1.29
N HIS A 282 -11.12 -6.88 1.81
CA HIS A 282 -10.80 -5.61 1.15
C HIS A 282 -9.77 -4.85 1.99
N ALA A 283 -8.58 -4.64 1.44
CA ALA A 283 -7.57 -3.83 2.10
C ALA A 283 -7.94 -2.34 1.93
N THR A 284 -7.97 -1.62 3.04
CA THR A 284 -8.27 -0.19 3.10
C THR A 284 -7.37 0.42 4.17
N PHE A 285 -7.19 1.75 4.14
CA PHE A 285 -6.42 2.41 5.19
C PHE A 285 -7.18 2.38 6.52
N ASN A 286 -6.45 2.44 7.64
CA ASN A 286 -7.02 2.43 8.97
C ASN A 286 -7.00 3.82 9.56
N ASP A 287 -8.19 4.33 9.84
CA ASP A 287 -8.45 5.62 10.47
C ASP A 287 -9.82 5.57 11.17
N ALA A 288 -10.22 6.69 11.78
CA ALA A 288 -11.53 6.80 12.42
C ALA A 288 -12.73 6.67 11.45
N GLN A 289 -12.52 6.72 10.13
CA GLN A 289 -13.57 6.70 9.11
C GLN A 289 -13.68 5.37 8.36
N VAL A 290 -12.88 4.37 8.72
CA VAL A 290 -12.75 3.09 7.99
C VAL A 290 -14.10 2.41 7.71
N GLN A 291 -15.01 2.32 8.69
CA GLN A 291 -16.33 1.72 8.47
C GLN A 291 -17.19 2.56 7.51
N SER A 292 -17.19 3.89 7.65
CA SER A 292 -17.98 4.77 6.78
C SER A 292 -17.46 4.75 5.33
N ARG A 293 -16.14 4.69 5.15
CA ARG A 293 -15.50 4.51 3.84
C ARG A 293 -15.89 3.17 3.22
N LEU A 294 -15.82 2.08 4.00
CA LEU A 294 -16.21 0.75 3.55
C LEU A 294 -17.69 0.72 3.15
N ASP A 295 -18.59 1.27 3.97
CA ASP A 295 -20.03 1.32 3.67
C ASP A 295 -20.32 1.97 2.30
N LYS A 296 -19.70 3.12 2.02
CA LYS A 296 -19.84 3.83 0.73
C LYS A 296 -19.27 3.02 -0.44
N GLN A 297 -18.13 2.36 -0.24
CA GLN A 297 -17.50 1.53 -1.28
C GLN A 297 -18.37 0.30 -1.61
N VAL A 298 -18.91 -0.38 -0.60
CA VAL A 298 -19.82 -1.51 -0.80
C VAL A 298 -21.13 -1.07 -1.47
N GLU A 299 -21.65 0.10 -1.11
CA GLU A 299 -22.83 0.67 -1.78
C GLU A 299 -22.58 0.89 -3.27
N LYS A 300 -21.51 1.61 -3.62
CA LYS A 300 -21.14 1.85 -5.02
C LYS A 300 -20.91 0.55 -5.79
N GLN A 301 -20.23 -0.44 -5.18
CA GLN A 301 -20.00 -1.74 -5.80
C GLN A 301 -21.32 -2.49 -6.06
N ARG A 302 -22.25 -2.52 -5.10
CA ARG A 302 -23.57 -3.18 -5.27
C ARG A 302 -24.35 -2.51 -6.38
N LYS A 303 -24.41 -1.19 -6.40
CA LYS A 303 -25.10 -0.42 -7.44
C LYS A 303 -24.48 -0.63 -8.83
N ALA A 304 -23.16 -0.66 -8.93
CA ALA A 304 -22.47 -0.89 -10.21
C ALA A 304 -22.78 -2.28 -10.80
N ILE A 305 -22.87 -3.31 -9.96
CA ILE A 305 -23.33 -4.63 -10.39
C ILE A 305 -24.80 -4.55 -10.83
N ALA A 306 -25.67 -3.90 -10.05
CA ALA A 306 -27.09 -3.77 -10.37
C ALA A 306 -27.38 -3.04 -11.68
N VAL A 307 -26.68 -1.94 -12.01
CA VAL A 307 -26.87 -1.22 -13.28
C VAL A 307 -26.41 -2.03 -14.50
N ASN A 308 -25.41 -2.91 -14.35
CA ASN A 308 -24.94 -3.77 -15.43
C ASN A 308 -25.84 -4.98 -15.73
N GLN A 309 -26.79 -5.29 -14.84
CA GLN A 309 -27.73 -6.39 -15.02
C GLN A 309 -28.85 -6.06 -16.01
N VAL A 310 -29.04 -4.78 -16.36
CA VAL A 310 -30.02 -4.33 -17.35
C VAL A 310 -29.33 -3.47 -18.40
N LYS A 311 -29.32 -3.94 -19.64
CA LYS A 311 -28.70 -3.22 -20.76
C LYS A 311 -29.70 -2.98 -21.88
N ILE A 312 -29.67 -1.78 -22.44
CA ILE A 312 -30.34 -1.45 -23.69
C ILE A 312 -29.29 -1.42 -24.80
N THR A 313 -29.60 -1.99 -25.96
CA THR A 313 -28.84 -1.75 -27.19
C THR A 313 -29.78 -1.27 -28.27
N GLY A 314 -29.32 -0.48 -29.22
CA GLY A 314 -30.18 -0.03 -30.31
C GLY A 314 -29.43 0.60 -31.46
N THR A 315 -30.16 0.79 -32.55
CA THR A 315 -29.68 1.38 -33.79
C THR A 315 -30.48 2.63 -34.08
N SER A 316 -29.81 3.77 -34.27
CA SER A 316 -30.45 5.07 -34.47
C SER A 316 -29.82 5.85 -35.63
N GLU A 317 -30.61 6.70 -36.28
CA GLU A 317 -30.12 7.70 -37.24
C GLU A 317 -29.91 9.07 -36.58
N ASN A 318 -30.13 9.24 -35.27
CA ASN A 318 -30.01 10.53 -34.59
C ASN A 318 -28.53 10.82 -34.23
N PRO A 319 -27.90 11.88 -34.79
CA PRO A 319 -26.51 12.23 -34.47
C PRO A 319 -26.31 12.74 -33.04
N GLY A 320 -27.39 13.01 -32.30
CA GLY A 320 -27.32 13.44 -30.91
C GLY A 320 -26.94 12.34 -29.92
N VAL A 321 -27.06 11.06 -30.26
CA VAL A 321 -26.68 9.95 -29.37
C VAL A 321 -25.16 9.98 -29.16
N LYS A 322 -24.68 10.23 -27.93
CA LYS A 322 -23.26 10.37 -27.62
C LYS A 322 -22.86 9.53 -26.42
N LEU A 323 -21.57 9.21 -26.32
CA LEU A 323 -21.03 8.51 -25.16
C LEU A 323 -21.24 9.34 -23.87
N GLY A 324 -21.70 8.70 -22.80
CA GLY A 324 -21.93 9.34 -21.51
C GLY A 324 -23.23 10.16 -21.43
N SER A 325 -23.90 10.46 -22.54
CA SER A 325 -25.18 11.19 -22.54
C SER A 325 -26.36 10.29 -22.17
N LEU A 326 -27.50 10.92 -21.90
CA LEU A 326 -28.77 10.24 -21.66
C LEU A 326 -29.55 10.11 -22.97
N ILE A 327 -30.21 8.97 -23.15
CA ILE A 327 -31.24 8.75 -24.17
C ILE A 327 -32.56 8.41 -23.50
N ASN A 328 -33.67 8.85 -24.07
CA ASN A 328 -35.01 8.43 -23.65
C ASN A 328 -35.60 7.52 -24.73
N VAL A 329 -35.97 6.30 -24.35
CA VAL A 329 -36.63 5.31 -25.22
C VAL A 329 -37.88 4.82 -24.49
N ASP A 330 -39.04 5.08 -25.07
CA ASP A 330 -40.35 4.69 -24.52
C ASP A 330 -40.53 5.06 -23.03
N ASP A 331 -40.26 6.33 -22.70
CA ASP A 331 -40.36 6.92 -21.35
C ASP A 331 -39.34 6.38 -20.32
N VAL A 332 -38.34 5.60 -20.76
CA VAL A 332 -37.23 5.13 -19.91
C VAL A 332 -35.92 5.78 -20.34
N THR A 333 -35.21 6.36 -19.37
CA THR A 333 -33.93 7.00 -19.62
C THR A 333 -32.77 6.03 -19.39
N TYR A 334 -31.86 5.98 -20.36
CA TYR A 334 -30.64 5.17 -20.31
C TYR A 334 -29.41 6.04 -20.56
N ARG A 335 -28.31 5.73 -19.89
CA ARG A 335 -27.02 6.39 -20.11
C ARG A 335 -26.17 5.55 -21.05
N ILE A 336 -25.66 6.18 -22.10
CA ILE A 336 -24.84 5.52 -23.12
C ILE A 336 -23.44 5.20 -22.56
N ILE A 337 -23.04 3.94 -22.65
CA ILE A 337 -21.74 3.44 -22.21
C ILE A 337 -20.85 2.95 -23.35
N LYS A 338 -21.46 2.73 -24.53
CA LYS A 338 -20.77 2.46 -25.79
C LYS A 338 -21.61 2.98 -26.95
N VAL A 339 -20.96 3.53 -27.97
CA VAL A 339 -21.61 3.91 -29.22
C VAL A 339 -20.64 3.78 -30.39
N VAL A 340 -21.14 3.22 -31.49
CA VAL A 340 -20.42 3.12 -32.76
C VAL A 340 -21.18 3.90 -33.81
N HIS A 341 -20.54 4.87 -34.44
CA HIS A 341 -21.11 5.70 -35.49
C HIS A 341 -20.57 5.29 -36.85
N THR A 342 -21.44 5.27 -37.85
CA THR A 342 -21.08 5.06 -39.26
C THR A 342 -21.73 6.11 -40.12
N ASN A 343 -20.99 6.64 -41.10
CA ASN A 343 -21.54 7.49 -42.15
C ASN A 343 -20.86 7.19 -43.49
N ASN A 344 -21.51 7.52 -44.61
CA ASN A 344 -20.95 7.40 -45.95
C ASN A 344 -21.07 8.72 -46.75
N ASP A 345 -20.54 8.70 -47.97
CA ASP A 345 -20.52 9.83 -48.91
C ASP A 345 -21.90 10.33 -49.37
N THR A 346 -22.95 9.55 -49.11
CA THR A 346 -24.35 9.93 -49.39
C THR A 346 -25.09 10.52 -48.18
N GLY A 347 -24.42 10.61 -47.03
CA GLY A 347 -24.97 11.11 -45.77
C GLY A 347 -25.86 10.11 -45.03
N ASP A 348 -25.74 8.82 -45.36
CA ASP A 348 -26.43 7.71 -44.69
C ASP A 348 -25.74 7.40 -43.34
N TYR A 349 -26.20 8.12 -42.32
CA TYR A 349 -25.66 8.04 -40.97
C TYR A 349 -26.46 7.07 -40.11
N GLU A 350 -25.74 6.28 -39.31
CA GLU A 350 -26.32 5.40 -38.31
C GLU A 350 -25.39 5.30 -37.10
N ASN A 351 -25.95 5.08 -35.93
CA ASN A 351 -25.22 4.70 -34.73
C ASN A 351 -25.81 3.46 -34.07
N HIS A 352 -24.93 2.68 -33.44
CA HIS A 352 -25.26 1.52 -32.63
C HIS A 352 -24.81 1.79 -31.20
N PHE A 353 -25.75 1.88 -30.26
CA PHE A 353 -25.46 2.22 -28.87
C PHE A 353 -25.71 1.06 -27.92
N GLU A 354 -25.02 1.09 -26.79
CA GLU A 354 -25.29 0.30 -25.59
C GLU A 354 -25.41 1.26 -24.40
N GLY A 355 -26.45 1.08 -23.59
CA GLY A 355 -26.70 1.89 -22.42
C GLY A 355 -27.13 1.08 -21.19
N VAL A 356 -26.98 1.70 -20.03
CA VAL A 356 -27.47 1.21 -18.73
C VAL A 356 -28.54 2.16 -18.21
N THR A 357 -29.33 1.75 -17.22
CA THR A 357 -30.31 2.65 -16.59
C THR A 357 -29.66 3.93 -16.06
N SER A 358 -30.38 5.05 -16.11
CA SER A 358 -29.93 6.33 -15.54
C SER A 358 -30.59 6.72 -14.22
N GLU A 359 -31.34 5.81 -13.59
CA GLU A 359 -32.01 6.06 -12.30
C GLU A 359 -31.01 6.42 -11.18
N ASP A 360 -29.78 5.91 -11.26
CA ASP A 360 -28.66 6.29 -10.41
C ASP A 360 -27.45 6.58 -11.32
N ASN A 361 -26.64 7.59 -10.99
CA ASN A 361 -25.44 7.96 -11.75
C ASN A 361 -24.22 7.11 -11.39
N THR A 362 -24.41 5.88 -10.90
CA THR A 362 -23.32 4.98 -10.56
C THR A 362 -22.49 4.63 -11.80
N TYR A 363 -21.17 4.72 -11.67
CA TYR A 363 -20.25 4.32 -12.72
C TYR A 363 -20.26 2.78 -12.92
N PRO A 364 -20.61 2.26 -14.10
CA PRO A 364 -20.80 0.82 -14.31
C PRO A 364 -19.52 -0.01 -14.19
N LEU A 365 -18.33 0.60 -14.31
CA LEU A 365 -17.05 -0.10 -14.19
C LEU A 365 -16.42 0.05 -12.80
N THR A 366 -17.24 0.36 -11.79
CA THR A 366 -16.78 0.41 -10.39
C THR A 366 -16.29 -0.98 -9.95
N ASN A 367 -15.06 -1.01 -9.45
CA ASN A 367 -14.42 -2.18 -8.87
C ASN A 367 -13.52 -1.74 -7.71
N ILE A 368 -14.02 -1.90 -6.49
CA ILE A 368 -13.30 -1.52 -5.26
C ILE A 368 -11.96 -2.26 -5.08
N ASN A 369 -11.76 -3.41 -5.75
CA ASN A 369 -10.54 -4.20 -5.68
C ASN A 369 -9.56 -3.90 -6.82
N ASN A 370 -9.81 -2.84 -7.60
CA ASN A 370 -8.91 -2.39 -8.66
C ASN A 370 -7.81 -1.47 -8.09
N PHE A 371 -6.95 -2.05 -7.26
CA PHE A 371 -5.79 -1.38 -6.65
C PHE A 371 -4.49 -1.71 -7.40
N PRO A 372 -3.45 -0.86 -7.31
CA PRO A 372 -2.20 -1.07 -8.01
C PRO A 372 -1.42 -2.21 -7.35
N LYS A 373 -0.73 -3.02 -8.15
CA LYS A 373 0.02 -4.18 -7.63
C LYS A 373 1.51 -3.91 -7.61
N SER A 374 2.18 -4.30 -6.53
CA SER A 374 3.63 -4.25 -6.42
C SER A 374 4.21 -5.55 -5.88
N GLU A 375 5.37 -5.91 -6.40
CA GLU A 375 6.27 -6.88 -5.78
C GLU A 375 7.09 -6.21 -4.68
N THR A 376 7.88 -6.99 -3.94
CA THR A 376 8.77 -6.50 -2.88
C THR A 376 9.79 -5.50 -3.42
N GLN A 377 10.05 -4.43 -2.67
CA GLN A 377 11.01 -3.39 -3.05
C GLN A 377 11.89 -2.98 -1.87
N THR A 378 13.02 -2.31 -2.11
CA THR A 378 13.77 -1.65 -1.02
C THR A 378 13.39 -0.18 -0.88
N ALA A 379 13.46 0.33 0.34
CA ALA A 379 13.18 1.73 0.68
C ALA A 379 14.11 2.20 1.80
N ILE A 380 14.20 3.51 1.99
CA ILE A 380 15.01 4.13 3.04
C ILE A 380 14.10 4.69 4.13
N VAL A 381 14.40 4.39 5.39
CA VAL A 381 13.67 4.93 6.55
C VAL A 381 13.87 6.45 6.63
N LYS A 382 12.77 7.20 6.75
CA LYS A 382 12.75 8.66 6.86
C LYS A 382 12.29 9.16 8.22
N ASP A 383 11.41 8.41 8.86
CA ASP A 383 10.93 8.71 10.20
C ASP A 383 10.65 7.41 10.95
N ASN A 384 10.96 7.39 12.24
CA ASN A 384 10.74 6.27 13.14
C ASN A 384 10.13 6.70 14.49
N ALA A 385 9.73 7.97 14.63
CA ALA A 385 9.07 8.50 15.81
C ALA A 385 7.54 8.40 15.69
N ASP A 386 7.02 7.16 15.69
CA ASP A 386 5.58 6.88 15.54
C ASP A 386 4.74 7.56 16.65
N PRO A 387 3.85 8.52 16.31
CA PRO A 387 3.08 9.25 17.30
C PRO A 387 2.07 8.39 18.07
N GLU A 388 1.68 7.23 17.54
CA GLU A 388 0.72 6.32 18.18
C GLU A 388 1.42 5.18 18.95
N GLY A 389 2.75 5.13 18.94
CA GLY A 389 3.53 4.16 19.71
C GLY A 389 3.43 2.71 19.21
N LEU A 390 2.98 2.50 17.97
CA LEU A 390 2.85 1.16 17.38
C LEU A 390 4.17 0.62 16.77
N GLY A 391 5.23 1.43 16.79
CA GLY A 391 6.53 1.07 16.23
C GLY A 391 6.56 1.09 14.69
N ARG A 392 5.70 1.89 14.06
CA ARG A 392 5.70 2.12 12.61
C ARG A 392 6.85 3.02 12.19
N VAL A 393 7.13 3.02 10.89
CA VAL A 393 8.09 3.94 10.25
C VAL A 393 7.47 4.60 9.03
N LYS A 394 8.00 5.75 8.63
CA LYS A 394 7.83 6.27 7.26
C LYS A 394 9.07 5.93 6.46
N VAL A 395 8.86 5.47 5.22
CA VAL A 395 9.96 5.12 4.31
C VAL A 395 9.81 5.89 3.00
N GLN A 396 10.91 6.04 2.28
CA GLN A 396 10.92 6.60 0.94
C GLN A 396 11.44 5.53 -0.03
N PHE A 397 10.59 5.14 -0.99
CA PHE A 397 11.02 4.33 -2.12
C PHE A 397 11.94 5.13 -3.04
N HIS A 398 12.79 4.44 -3.80
CA HIS A 398 13.77 5.10 -4.68
C HIS A 398 13.11 5.99 -5.74
N TRP A 399 11.95 5.58 -6.27
CA TRP A 399 11.18 6.35 -7.26
C TRP A 399 10.45 7.57 -6.66
N GLN A 400 10.17 7.60 -5.36
CA GLN A 400 9.59 8.77 -4.68
C GLN A 400 10.59 9.93 -4.51
N LYS A 401 11.91 9.63 -4.57
CA LYS A 401 12.97 10.61 -4.27
C LYS A 401 12.91 11.86 -5.14
N ALA A 402 12.58 11.72 -6.43
CA ALA A 402 12.51 12.84 -7.35
C ALA A 402 11.35 13.80 -7.03
N LEU A 403 10.27 13.27 -6.46
CA LEU A 403 9.07 14.03 -6.07
C LEU A 403 9.15 14.55 -4.63
N GLY A 404 10.13 14.09 -3.83
CA GLY A 404 10.23 14.45 -2.41
C GLY A 404 9.20 13.76 -1.53
N GLU A 405 8.53 12.72 -2.04
CA GLU A 405 7.46 11.99 -1.37
C GLU A 405 7.99 10.86 -0.48
N GLN A 406 7.13 10.35 0.40
CA GLN A 406 7.38 9.20 1.28
C GLN A 406 6.05 8.49 1.60
N THR A 407 6.10 7.34 2.25
CA THR A 407 4.90 6.61 2.69
C THR A 407 4.21 7.29 3.88
N PRO A 408 2.94 6.94 4.17
CA PRO A 408 2.36 7.10 5.50
C PRO A 408 3.12 6.21 6.52
N TRP A 409 2.64 6.19 7.77
CA TRP A 409 3.17 5.30 8.80
C TRP A 409 2.84 3.84 8.48
N ILE A 410 3.88 3.03 8.25
CA ILE A 410 3.73 1.62 7.86
C ILE A 410 4.27 0.68 8.94
N ARG A 411 3.61 -0.47 9.11
CA ARG A 411 3.97 -1.47 10.12
C ARG A 411 5.27 -2.19 9.78
N ILE A 412 5.90 -2.76 10.80
CA ILE A 412 7.10 -3.58 10.69
C ILE A 412 6.79 -5.00 11.15
N VAL A 413 7.21 -5.99 10.36
CA VAL A 413 7.22 -7.39 10.79
C VAL A 413 8.30 -7.57 11.85
N THR A 414 7.88 -7.91 13.07
CA THR A 414 8.79 -8.25 14.18
C THR A 414 8.77 -9.76 14.44
N PRO A 415 9.89 -10.37 14.91
CA PRO A 415 9.94 -11.81 15.19
C PRO A 415 8.87 -12.32 16.18
N HIS A 416 8.45 -11.48 17.13
CA HIS A 416 7.36 -11.73 18.06
C HIS A 416 6.87 -10.40 18.63
N ALA A 417 5.55 -10.22 18.68
CA ALA A 417 4.88 -9.07 19.29
C ALA A 417 3.59 -9.51 20.00
N GLY A 418 3.20 -8.80 21.05
CA GLY A 418 1.92 -8.95 21.74
C GLY A 418 1.86 -7.98 22.92
N GLY A 419 0.70 -7.90 23.61
CA GLY A 419 0.53 -6.97 24.74
C GLY A 419 1.70 -7.02 25.73
N ASP A 420 2.41 -5.88 25.83
CA ASP A 420 3.62 -5.58 26.61
C ASP A 420 4.83 -6.53 26.47
N LYS A 421 4.94 -7.26 25.35
CA LYS A 421 6.04 -8.23 25.12
C LYS A 421 6.43 -8.33 23.65
N GLY A 422 7.68 -8.70 23.39
CA GLY A 422 8.16 -8.97 22.05
C GLY A 422 9.51 -8.36 21.74
N PHE A 423 9.83 -8.30 20.45
CA PHE A 423 11.02 -7.66 19.92
C PHE A 423 10.69 -6.22 19.51
N HIS A 424 11.34 -5.26 20.16
CA HIS A 424 11.24 -3.85 19.80
C HIS A 424 12.58 -3.37 19.26
N PHE A 425 12.80 -3.61 17.96
CA PHE A 425 14.00 -3.19 17.21
C PHE A 425 13.54 -2.44 15.96
N ILE A 426 13.36 -1.13 16.10
CA ILE A 426 12.92 -0.27 15.01
C ILE A 426 14.15 0.19 14.21
N PRO A 427 14.15 0.06 12.87
CA PRO A 427 15.20 0.59 12.02
C PRO A 427 15.41 2.10 12.22
N GLU A 428 16.65 2.55 12.09
CA GLU A 428 17.03 3.95 12.25
C GLU A 428 16.82 4.75 10.96
N VAL A 429 16.61 6.06 11.08
CA VAL A 429 16.52 6.96 9.91
C VAL A 429 17.79 6.85 9.06
N GLY A 430 17.60 6.64 7.75
CA GLY A 430 18.67 6.44 6.77
C GLY A 430 19.04 4.97 6.51
N GLU A 431 18.51 4.02 7.28
CA GLU A 431 18.72 2.59 7.03
C GLU A 431 17.83 2.06 5.90
N GLU A 432 18.33 1.04 5.19
CA GLU A 432 17.62 0.39 4.10
C GLU A 432 16.78 -0.78 4.61
N VAL A 433 15.53 -0.83 4.16
CA VAL A 433 14.55 -1.83 4.54
C VAL A 433 13.94 -2.49 3.31
N LEU A 434 13.57 -3.77 3.45
CA LEU A 434 12.78 -4.49 2.48
C LEU A 434 11.29 -4.27 2.79
N ILE A 435 10.53 -3.91 1.76
CA ILE A 435 9.10 -3.62 1.84
C ILE A 435 8.31 -4.74 1.15
N GLY A 436 7.30 -5.25 1.85
CA GLY A 436 6.25 -6.10 1.31
C GLY A 436 4.94 -5.33 1.18
N PHE A 437 3.94 -5.93 0.53
CA PHE A 437 2.65 -5.29 0.22
C PHE A 437 1.50 -6.24 0.56
N GLU A 438 0.53 -5.79 1.38
CA GLU A 438 -0.60 -6.61 1.80
C GLU A 438 -1.46 -7.00 0.59
N GLY A 439 -1.59 -8.30 0.30
CA GLY A 439 -2.28 -8.77 -0.91
C GLY A 439 -1.63 -8.33 -2.23
N GLY A 440 -0.37 -7.84 -2.18
CA GLY A 440 0.31 -7.21 -3.31
C GLY A 440 -0.16 -5.77 -3.60
N ASN A 441 -1.01 -5.16 -2.77
CA ASN A 441 -1.48 -3.79 -3.00
C ASN A 441 -0.35 -2.76 -2.72
N ALA A 442 0.07 -2.02 -3.74
CA ALA A 442 1.12 -1.00 -3.63
C ALA A 442 0.78 0.14 -2.65
N GLU A 443 -0.51 0.31 -2.35
CA GLU A 443 -1.05 1.28 -1.39
C GLU A 443 -1.05 0.76 0.06
N HIS A 444 -0.71 -0.53 0.31
CA HIS A 444 -0.55 -1.11 1.65
C HIS A 444 0.82 -1.73 1.89
N PRO A 445 1.89 -0.91 1.90
CA PRO A 445 3.24 -1.38 2.22
C PRO A 445 3.42 -1.70 3.70
N TYR A 446 4.32 -2.63 3.99
CA TYR A 446 4.84 -2.92 5.33
C TYR A 446 6.33 -3.30 5.28
N VAL A 447 7.08 -3.01 6.32
CA VAL A 447 8.50 -3.39 6.41
C VAL A 447 8.61 -4.86 6.77
N MET A 448 9.32 -5.64 5.94
CA MET A 448 9.61 -7.05 6.20
C MET A 448 10.86 -7.24 7.06
N GLY A 449 11.82 -6.33 6.96
CA GLY A 449 13.10 -6.40 7.66
C GLY A 449 14.10 -5.38 7.12
N SER A 450 15.30 -5.38 7.71
CA SER A 450 16.40 -4.46 7.34
C SER A 450 17.47 -5.19 6.54
N LEU A 451 18.14 -4.45 5.65
CA LEU A 451 19.18 -4.97 4.77
C LEU A 451 20.49 -4.25 5.03
N TYR A 452 21.59 -5.01 5.07
CA TYR A 452 22.93 -4.43 4.94
C TYR A 452 23.14 -3.97 3.49
N ASN A 453 23.88 -2.87 3.31
CA ASN A 453 24.19 -2.33 1.99
C ASN A 453 25.63 -1.80 1.90
N GLY A 454 25.99 -1.15 0.80
CA GLY A 454 27.36 -0.68 0.54
C GLY A 454 27.91 0.28 1.61
N THR A 455 27.03 0.96 2.36
CA THR A 455 27.39 1.87 3.45
C THR A 455 27.16 1.27 4.84
N GLY A 456 26.01 0.64 5.08
CA GLY A 456 25.69 -0.06 6.31
C GLY A 456 26.13 -1.51 6.19
N LYS A 457 27.40 -1.79 6.49
CA LYS A 457 27.99 -3.13 6.31
C LYS A 457 28.05 -3.93 7.61
N ALA A 458 27.95 -5.26 7.48
CA ALA A 458 28.12 -6.22 8.58
C ALA A 458 29.59 -6.65 8.80
N GLU A 459 30.56 -6.03 8.13
CA GLU A 459 31.96 -6.50 8.04
C GLU A 459 32.59 -6.79 9.40
N ALA A 460 32.25 -6.01 10.44
CA ALA A 460 32.76 -6.19 11.80
C ALA A 460 32.37 -7.53 12.46
N PHE A 461 31.39 -8.26 11.92
CA PHE A 461 30.85 -9.51 12.47
C PHE A 461 31.03 -10.71 11.55
N MET A 462 31.66 -10.52 10.40
CA MET A 462 31.93 -11.62 9.47
C MET A 462 33.10 -12.47 9.96
N SER A 463 32.94 -13.79 9.93
CA SER A 463 34.04 -14.75 9.98
C SER A 463 33.99 -15.65 8.75
N GLY A 464 35.13 -16.18 8.30
CA GLY A 464 35.21 -16.96 7.06
C GLY A 464 34.31 -18.20 7.03
N THR A 465 33.95 -18.70 8.21
CA THR A 465 33.10 -19.88 8.47
C THR A 465 31.72 -19.52 9.02
N ASN A 466 31.41 -18.22 9.19
CA ASN A 466 30.16 -17.75 9.79
C ASN A 466 29.95 -18.31 11.23
N ASP A 467 30.99 -18.33 12.05
CA ASP A 467 30.92 -18.75 13.45
C ASP A 467 30.38 -17.65 14.39
N ILE A 468 30.41 -16.39 13.97
CA ILE A 468 30.04 -15.25 14.81
C ILE A 468 28.57 -14.89 14.61
N LYS A 469 27.80 -14.80 15.71
CA LYS A 469 26.38 -14.38 15.73
C LYS A 469 26.21 -13.24 16.71
N VAL A 470 25.63 -12.12 16.27
CA VAL A 470 25.67 -10.87 17.04
C VAL A 470 24.33 -10.15 17.05
N ILE A 471 23.96 -9.65 18.23
CA ILE A 471 22.99 -8.56 18.41
C ILE A 471 23.78 -7.33 18.84
N ARG A 472 23.71 -6.24 18.08
CA ARG A 472 24.37 -4.98 18.42
C ARG A 472 23.44 -3.79 18.21
N THR A 473 23.39 -2.90 19.19
CA THR A 473 22.64 -1.63 19.08
C THR A 473 23.52 -0.49 18.59
N ARG A 474 22.91 0.61 18.13
CA ARG A 474 23.60 1.82 17.64
C ARG A 474 24.67 2.36 18.61
N SER A 475 24.42 2.28 19.92
CA SER A 475 25.36 2.75 20.94
C SER A 475 26.53 1.79 21.19
N GLY A 476 26.55 0.61 20.57
CA GLY A 476 27.63 -0.37 20.68
C GLY A 476 27.46 -1.42 21.77
N HIS A 477 26.28 -1.49 22.41
CA HIS A 477 25.96 -2.61 23.30
C HIS A 477 25.80 -3.88 22.46
N THR A 478 26.48 -4.94 22.87
CA THR A 478 26.68 -6.13 22.03
C THR A 478 26.43 -7.41 22.85
N ILE A 479 25.68 -8.34 22.26
CA ILE A 479 25.66 -9.75 22.65
C ILE A 479 26.25 -10.52 21.48
N ALA A 480 27.36 -11.22 21.69
CA ALA A 480 28.08 -11.95 20.64
C ALA A 480 28.29 -13.41 21.05
N LEU A 481 27.98 -14.32 20.13
CA LEU A 481 28.23 -15.75 20.26
C LEU A 481 29.28 -16.16 19.22
N ASN A 482 30.17 -17.08 19.61
CA ASN A 482 31.12 -17.71 18.72
C ASN A 482 30.90 -19.22 18.73
N ASP A 483 30.67 -19.80 17.56
CA ASP A 483 30.44 -21.24 17.36
C ASP A 483 31.70 -21.98 16.87
N LYS A 484 32.85 -21.28 16.79
CA LYS A 484 34.11 -21.89 16.35
C LYS A 484 34.60 -22.88 17.40
N GLU A 485 34.83 -24.12 16.97
CA GLU A 485 35.43 -25.19 17.77
C GLU A 485 36.69 -24.72 18.52
N ASP A 486 36.79 -25.11 19.79
CA ASP A 486 37.86 -24.73 20.73
C ASP A 486 37.96 -23.22 20.99
N SER A 487 36.94 -22.44 20.69
CA SER A 487 36.90 -20.98 20.86
C SER A 487 35.51 -20.45 21.18
N GLU A 488 34.59 -21.31 21.59
CA GLU A 488 33.19 -20.99 21.80
C GLU A 488 32.98 -20.07 23.01
N PHE A 489 32.19 -19.02 22.84
CA PHE A 489 31.85 -18.10 23.92
C PHE A 489 30.50 -17.44 23.73
N ILE A 490 29.98 -16.87 24.83
CA ILE A 490 28.93 -15.86 24.87
C ILE A 490 29.50 -14.62 25.56
N ASN A 491 29.54 -13.50 24.84
CA ASN A 491 30.00 -12.21 25.36
C ASN A 491 28.84 -11.21 25.44
N ILE A 492 28.72 -10.53 26.57
CA ILE A 492 27.83 -9.37 26.76
C ILE A 492 28.72 -8.18 27.07
N THR A 493 28.67 -7.15 26.22
CA THR A 493 29.62 -6.02 26.27
C THR A 493 28.90 -4.69 26.08
N ASP A 494 29.29 -3.67 26.83
CA ASP A 494 28.85 -2.30 26.61
C ASP A 494 29.85 -1.48 25.75
N LYS A 495 29.50 -0.25 25.40
CA LYS A 495 30.38 0.64 24.63
C LYS A 495 31.72 0.92 25.32
N LYS A 496 31.76 0.87 26.66
CA LYS A 496 32.91 1.30 27.46
C LYS A 496 33.89 0.18 27.75
N GLY A 497 33.49 -1.09 27.60
CA GLY A 497 34.32 -2.27 27.78
C GLY A 497 34.01 -3.09 29.03
N ASN A 498 32.88 -2.86 29.71
CA ASN A 498 32.40 -3.82 30.71
C ASN A 498 31.99 -5.12 30.00
N LEU A 499 32.39 -6.26 30.55
CA LEU A 499 32.33 -7.54 29.85
C LEU A 499 31.89 -8.68 30.79
N ILE A 500 30.91 -9.45 30.34
CA ILE A 500 30.62 -10.78 30.86
C ILE A 500 30.92 -11.78 29.76
N THR A 501 31.77 -12.76 30.06
CA THR A 501 32.13 -13.85 29.15
C THR A 501 31.75 -15.18 29.77
N ILE A 502 30.93 -15.95 29.08
CA ILE A 502 30.75 -17.38 29.30
C ILE A 502 31.62 -18.07 28.26
N ASN A 503 32.75 -18.64 28.67
CA ASN A 503 33.72 -19.30 27.81
C ASN A 503 33.46 -20.80 27.85
N THR A 504 32.82 -21.31 26.81
CA THR A 504 32.43 -22.72 26.71
C THR A 504 33.66 -23.60 26.47
N ALA A 505 34.61 -23.16 25.62
CA ALA A 505 35.84 -23.90 25.31
C ALA A 505 36.72 -24.17 26.56
N HIS A 506 36.65 -23.30 27.56
CA HIS A 506 37.43 -23.40 28.80
C HIS A 506 36.57 -23.55 30.06
N GLU A 507 35.28 -23.85 29.93
CA GLU A 507 34.34 -24.09 31.04
C GLU A 507 34.38 -23.00 32.14
N SER A 508 34.48 -21.72 31.75
CA SER A 508 34.69 -20.62 32.70
C SER A 508 33.77 -19.43 32.47
N ILE A 509 33.52 -18.66 33.53
CA ILE A 509 32.77 -17.39 33.47
C ILE A 509 33.66 -16.28 34.04
N THR A 510 33.80 -15.18 33.31
CA THR A 510 34.54 -13.99 33.74
C THR A 510 33.64 -12.76 33.72
N ILE A 511 33.66 -11.98 34.80
CA ILE A 511 32.99 -10.69 34.90
C ILE A 511 34.06 -9.62 35.10
N THR A 512 34.15 -8.68 34.16
CA THR A 512 35.10 -7.56 34.20
C THR A 512 34.33 -6.25 34.19
N ALA A 513 34.54 -5.43 35.22
CA ALA A 513 34.02 -4.07 35.29
C ALA A 513 35.18 -3.07 35.38
N LEU A 514 35.00 -1.90 34.76
CA LEU A 514 36.02 -0.86 34.76
C LEU A 514 36.08 -0.02 36.04
N LYS A 515 35.05 -0.12 36.90
CA LYS A 515 34.97 0.59 38.18
C LYS A 515 34.46 -0.32 39.27
N ASP A 516 33.14 -0.48 39.33
CA ASP A 516 32.48 -1.12 40.47
C ASP A 516 31.73 -2.38 40.04
N VAL A 517 31.80 -3.42 40.88
CA VAL A 517 30.90 -4.58 40.84
C VAL A 517 30.16 -4.62 42.17
N THR A 518 28.84 -4.58 42.14
CA THR A 518 27.99 -4.68 43.35
C THR A 518 27.04 -5.86 43.20
N VAL A 519 26.98 -6.73 44.21
CA VAL A 519 26.10 -7.90 44.23
C VAL A 519 25.21 -7.82 45.47
N ASN A 520 23.91 -7.70 45.27
CA ASN A 520 22.92 -7.58 46.35
C ASN A 520 21.96 -8.78 46.32
N ALA A 521 21.64 -9.33 47.50
CA ALA A 521 20.64 -10.39 47.66
C ALA A 521 19.66 -10.00 48.78
N GLY A 522 18.36 -10.14 48.54
CA GLY A 522 17.31 -9.76 49.52
C GLY A 522 17.19 -10.73 50.69
N GLU A 523 17.63 -11.97 50.53
CA GLU A 523 17.57 -13.00 51.57
C GLU A 523 18.93 -13.66 51.78
N ASN A 524 19.34 -14.52 50.84
CA ASN A 524 20.51 -15.38 51.00
C ASN A 524 21.48 -15.21 49.82
N MET A 525 22.78 -15.23 50.11
CA MET A 525 23.87 -15.35 49.14
C MET A 525 24.77 -16.52 49.55
N SER A 526 25.19 -17.35 48.60
CA SER A 526 26.05 -18.51 48.87
C SER A 526 27.11 -18.65 47.78
N LEU A 527 28.35 -18.92 48.19
CA LEU A 527 29.50 -19.09 47.30
C LEU A 527 30.17 -20.42 47.62
N ASN A 528 30.01 -21.42 46.75
CA ASN A 528 30.51 -22.77 46.96
C ASN A 528 31.54 -23.12 45.87
N ALA A 529 32.73 -23.55 46.27
CA ALA A 529 33.78 -23.95 45.35
C ALA A 529 34.73 -24.96 46.00
N LYS A 530 35.52 -25.69 45.19
CA LYS A 530 36.61 -26.53 45.71
C LYS A 530 37.70 -25.68 46.37
N ASN A 531 38.03 -24.54 45.74
CA ASN A 531 39.00 -23.55 46.23
C ASN A 531 38.41 -22.15 46.04
N MET A 532 38.66 -21.25 46.99
CA MET A 532 38.30 -19.84 46.89
C MET A 532 39.53 -18.98 47.21
N LYS A 533 39.78 -17.96 46.38
CA LYS A 533 40.83 -16.95 46.61
C LYS A 533 40.22 -15.57 46.50
N ILE A 534 40.41 -14.75 47.53
CA ILE A 534 39.99 -13.35 47.55
C ILE A 534 41.25 -12.51 47.65
N ASN A 535 41.49 -11.66 46.65
CA ASN A 535 42.64 -10.78 46.60
C ASN A 535 42.17 -9.33 46.50
N VAL A 536 42.55 -8.51 47.48
CA VAL A 536 42.19 -7.10 47.57
C VAL A 536 43.47 -6.30 47.77
N GLN A 537 43.71 -5.32 46.90
CA GLN A 537 44.98 -4.57 46.88
C GLN A 537 45.04 -3.49 47.96
N GLU A 538 43.89 -2.90 48.29
CA GLU A 538 43.78 -1.86 49.31
C GLU A 538 43.06 -2.42 50.54
N ASN A 539 41.76 -2.13 50.71
CA ASN A 539 41.03 -2.43 51.94
C ASN A 539 39.94 -3.48 51.72
N MET A 540 39.85 -4.45 52.62
CA MET A 540 38.73 -5.38 52.72
C MET A 540 37.93 -5.10 54.00
N ASP A 541 36.71 -4.62 53.84
CA ASP A 541 35.78 -4.37 54.94
C ASP A 541 34.71 -5.47 55.00
N VAL A 542 34.48 -6.03 56.19
CA VAL A 542 33.45 -7.04 56.44
C VAL A 542 32.57 -6.58 57.60
N SER A 543 31.31 -6.27 57.29
CA SER A 543 30.31 -5.87 58.28
C SER A 543 29.18 -6.91 58.33
N VAL A 544 28.84 -7.35 59.54
CA VAL A 544 27.80 -8.36 59.78
C VAL A 544 26.85 -7.84 60.87
N GLY A 545 25.56 -7.69 60.54
CA GLY A 545 24.60 -7.05 61.45
C GLY A 545 24.18 -7.90 62.66
N LYS A 546 24.41 -9.23 62.62
CA LYS A 546 24.13 -10.15 63.74
C LYS A 546 25.35 -11.03 64.01
N ASN A 547 25.33 -12.27 63.51
CA ASN A 547 26.33 -13.28 63.85
C ASN A 547 27.23 -13.59 62.66
N LYS A 548 28.54 -13.61 62.88
CA LYS A 548 29.53 -14.17 61.95
C LYS A 548 30.03 -15.50 62.50
N THR A 549 29.96 -16.56 61.69
CA THR A 549 30.47 -17.90 62.04
C THR A 549 31.48 -18.34 61.00
N GLU A 550 32.67 -18.74 61.44
CA GLU A 550 33.72 -19.31 60.59
C GLU A 550 34.05 -20.73 61.07
N SER A 551 33.93 -21.71 60.18
CA SER A 551 34.16 -23.13 60.49
C SER A 551 35.24 -23.69 59.56
N ILE A 552 36.47 -23.81 60.07
CA ILE A 552 37.63 -24.33 59.34
C ILE A 552 38.00 -25.71 59.91
N LYS A 553 38.07 -26.73 59.05
CA LYS A 553 38.28 -28.14 59.48
C LYS A 553 39.73 -28.49 59.78
N GLN A 554 40.67 -27.77 59.19
CA GLN A 554 42.11 -27.99 59.35
C GLN A 554 42.71 -26.72 59.95
N ASP A 555 43.49 -25.97 59.17
CA ASP A 555 44.31 -24.89 59.69
C ASP A 555 43.74 -23.51 59.32
N LEU A 556 43.78 -22.59 60.29
CA LEU A 556 43.56 -21.16 60.09
C LEU A 556 44.88 -20.44 60.37
N GLU A 557 45.43 -19.77 59.35
CA GLU A 557 46.62 -18.91 59.48
C GLU A 557 46.22 -17.45 59.26
N ILE A 558 46.64 -16.58 60.17
CA ILE A 558 46.42 -15.14 60.08
C ILE A 558 47.77 -14.45 60.20
N SER A 559 48.24 -13.87 59.10
CA SER A 559 49.50 -13.16 59.00
C SER A 559 49.24 -11.69 58.70
N THR A 560 49.44 -10.82 59.70
CA THR A 560 49.23 -9.36 59.59
C THR A 560 50.34 -8.61 60.31
N LYS A 561 50.59 -7.37 59.90
CA LYS A 561 51.51 -6.46 60.61
C LYS A 561 50.94 -6.03 61.97
N ASN A 562 49.64 -5.74 62.03
CA ASN A 562 48.93 -5.28 63.22
C ASN A 562 47.58 -6.01 63.33
N SER A 563 47.18 -6.41 64.54
CA SER A 563 45.87 -6.99 64.83
C SER A 563 45.27 -6.35 66.07
N ILE A 564 44.02 -5.90 66.00
CA ILE A 564 43.26 -5.32 67.11
C ILE A 564 41.94 -6.07 67.20
N GLU A 565 41.62 -6.60 68.39
CA GLU A 565 40.37 -7.29 68.65
C GLU A 565 39.70 -6.66 69.88
N GLN A 566 38.49 -6.15 69.71
CA GLN A 566 37.69 -5.54 70.77
C GLN A 566 36.43 -6.37 71.00
N VAL A 567 36.23 -6.84 72.23
CA VAL A 567 35.06 -7.63 72.62
C VAL A 567 34.41 -6.95 73.83
N PHE A 568 33.19 -6.46 73.66
CA PHE A 568 32.51 -5.65 74.69
C PHE A 568 31.86 -6.46 75.81
N ASN A 569 31.50 -7.71 75.53
CA ASN A 569 30.81 -8.57 76.49
C ASN A 569 31.76 -9.69 76.95
N ASN A 570 31.73 -10.85 76.27
CA ASN A 570 32.54 -12.00 76.65
C ASN A 570 33.43 -12.45 75.50
N LYS A 571 34.72 -12.62 75.77
CA LYS A 571 35.65 -13.36 74.90
C LYS A 571 35.98 -14.69 75.54
N GLU A 572 35.65 -15.78 74.86
CA GLU A 572 36.00 -17.15 75.28
C GLU A 572 36.98 -17.74 74.27
N THR A 573 38.01 -18.44 74.75
CA THR A 573 38.98 -19.12 73.90
C THR A 573 39.27 -20.49 74.50
N THR A 574 38.88 -21.54 73.78
CA THR A 574 39.07 -22.93 74.21
C THR A 574 40.11 -23.59 73.32
N VAL A 575 41.18 -24.12 73.91
CA VAL A 575 42.25 -24.79 73.16
C VAL A 575 42.54 -26.14 73.81
N SER A 576 42.30 -27.25 73.09
CA SER A 576 42.36 -28.59 73.69
C SER A 576 43.78 -29.13 73.90
N LYS A 577 44.75 -28.71 73.08
CA LYS A 577 46.12 -29.25 73.12
C LYS A 577 47.14 -28.24 73.64
N LYS A 578 47.43 -27.20 72.87
CA LYS A 578 48.47 -26.22 73.19
C LYS A 578 48.02 -24.83 72.76
N THR A 579 48.07 -23.89 73.70
CA THR A 579 48.07 -22.45 73.40
C THR A 579 49.49 -21.92 73.59
N SER A 580 49.92 -20.97 72.74
CA SER A 580 51.25 -20.35 72.81
C SER A 580 51.10 -18.87 72.49
N GLN A 581 51.59 -18.02 73.39
CA GLN A 581 51.63 -16.58 73.21
C GLN A 581 53.09 -16.14 73.36
N VAL A 582 53.62 -15.48 72.33
CA VAL A 582 55.00 -14.99 72.30
C VAL A 582 54.94 -13.55 71.83
N SER A 583 55.41 -12.63 72.66
CA SER A 583 55.41 -11.20 72.38
C SER A 583 56.62 -10.55 73.07
N GLY A 584 57.00 -9.35 72.61
CA GLY A 584 58.01 -8.54 73.33
C GLY A 584 57.51 -8.04 74.69
N GLU A 585 56.20 -7.81 74.80
CA GLU A 585 55.49 -7.42 76.02
C GLU A 585 54.13 -8.13 76.05
N LEU A 586 53.73 -8.65 77.22
CA LEU A 586 52.41 -9.28 77.43
C LEU A 586 51.77 -8.68 78.69
N ILE A 587 50.61 -8.06 78.52
CA ILE A 587 49.83 -7.48 79.62
C ILE A 587 48.53 -8.27 79.76
N VAL A 588 48.29 -8.86 80.92
CA VAL A 588 47.04 -9.52 81.28
C VAL A 588 46.53 -8.89 82.57
N GLN A 589 45.33 -8.34 82.56
CA GLN A 589 44.77 -7.60 83.70
C GLN A 589 43.29 -7.92 83.90
N ALA A 590 42.88 -8.07 85.16
CA ALA A 590 41.47 -8.12 85.56
C ALA A 590 41.14 -6.91 86.43
N ASN A 591 40.30 -5.99 85.95
CA ASN A 591 40.08 -4.69 86.61
C ASN A 591 39.10 -4.70 87.80
N LYS A 592 38.15 -5.66 87.82
CA LYS A 592 37.10 -5.74 88.86
C LYS A 592 36.79 -7.17 89.31
N GLY A 593 37.40 -8.16 88.67
CA GLY A 593 37.05 -9.58 88.82
C GLY A 593 38.24 -10.44 89.23
N LYS A 594 38.02 -11.75 89.24
CA LYS A 594 39.05 -12.75 89.54
C LYS A 594 39.89 -13.05 88.30
N MET A 595 41.21 -13.03 88.45
CA MET A 595 42.12 -13.74 87.55
C MET A 595 42.37 -15.14 88.11
N LEU A 596 42.15 -16.18 87.31
CA LEU A 596 42.42 -17.58 87.69
C LEU A 596 43.37 -18.19 86.67
N ILE A 597 44.53 -18.62 87.16
CA ILE A 597 45.47 -19.47 86.43
C ILE A 597 45.52 -20.78 87.20
N ASP A 598 44.96 -21.84 86.63
CA ASP A 598 44.87 -23.17 87.24
C ASP A 598 45.52 -24.22 86.34
N SER A 599 46.34 -25.09 86.92
CA SER A 599 47.02 -26.17 86.20
C SER A 599 47.00 -27.43 87.06
N LYS A 600 46.47 -28.53 86.49
CA LYS A 600 46.56 -29.86 87.11
C LYS A 600 47.98 -30.43 87.09
N GLY A 601 48.84 -29.89 86.23
CA GLY A 601 50.23 -30.29 86.09
C GLY A 601 51.18 -29.24 86.68
N LYS A 602 52.37 -29.11 86.10
CA LYS A 602 53.35 -28.11 86.50
C LYS A 602 52.94 -26.73 85.96
N LEU A 603 52.80 -25.75 86.85
CA LEU A 603 52.84 -24.33 86.49
C LEU A 603 54.29 -23.84 86.63
N THR A 604 54.78 -23.06 85.67
CA THR A 604 56.12 -22.47 85.72
C THR A 604 56.04 -21.02 85.29
N ILE A 605 56.43 -20.12 86.18
CA ILE A 605 56.57 -18.68 85.95
C ILE A 605 58.04 -18.37 86.21
N GLN A 606 58.74 -17.82 85.23
CA GLN A 606 60.18 -17.58 85.30
C GLN A 606 60.51 -16.22 84.71
N SER A 607 61.40 -15.48 85.38
CA SER A 607 61.99 -14.22 84.91
C SER A 607 63.50 -14.32 85.04
N SER A 608 64.24 -13.67 84.12
CA SER A 608 65.70 -13.55 84.21
C SER A 608 66.16 -12.36 85.08
N ASP A 609 65.22 -11.49 85.44
CA ASP A 609 65.42 -10.34 86.31
C ASP A 609 64.61 -10.55 87.60
N THR A 610 63.37 -10.05 87.65
CA THR A 610 62.52 -10.09 88.85
C THR A 610 61.11 -10.59 88.50
N ILE A 611 60.47 -11.31 89.43
CA ILE A 611 59.02 -11.57 89.45
C ILE A 611 58.46 -10.80 90.63
N ASP A 612 57.62 -9.81 90.35
CA ASP A 612 56.91 -9.03 91.38
C ASP A 612 55.48 -9.57 91.50
N TYR A 613 55.06 -9.88 92.73
CA TYR A 613 53.72 -10.38 93.03
C TYR A 613 52.76 -9.25 93.47
N GLY A 614 53.24 -8.01 93.51
CA GLY A 614 52.53 -6.85 94.08
C GLY A 614 52.58 -6.80 95.62
N ASP A 615 52.22 -5.64 96.18
CA ASP A 615 51.98 -5.42 97.62
C ASP A 615 50.58 -5.89 98.07
#